data_AF-A0A7R7VSJ0-F1
#
_entry.id   AF-A0A7R7VSJ0-F1
#
_cell.length_a   1.000
_cell.length_b   1.000
_cell.length_c   1.000
_cell.angle_alpha   90.00
_cell.angle_beta   90.00
_cell.angle_gamma   90.00
#
_symmetry.space_group_name_H-M   'P 1'
#
loop_
_entity.id
_entity.type
_entity.pdbx_description
1 polymer ?
#
loop_
_entity_poly.entity_id
_entity_poly.type
_entity_poly.pdbx_seq_one_letter_code
_entity_poly.pdbx_strand_id
1 'polypeptide(L)'
;MFRPTISRQALKALNTSTRPSPFAASSSSLRSPFVRPLSSSIPRTKDHKKYPKNGFLESATTKAPQGASGEQEGKYARTDEDIVIPYPDDAHMPAQPIVQGRGGMHFKRTLAQFSLENKVTVVTGGARGLGLVMAQAIVASGSDIAIVDLNKEEAETQAKKLVDTFRRENPGLEQMPKVTAHYSDVSNPNSVNASLQEIIDQHGRIDSLVTSAGFTENFDAISYPYDRMQKLWGVVVDGTYLFSTGVAKHLMERNASGSIVMIGSMSSSIVNIPQPQAPYNAAKAAVRHLASSFGVEWAGSNIRVNCISPGYMLTALTRKILDENPDLREKWTSLIPLGKMGDPEDLMGAVIFLLSDASRYMTGAEIRVDGGYTLT
;
A
#
# COMPACT_ATOMS: atom_id res chain seq x y z
N MET A 1 7.76 -24.16 47.34
CA MET A 1 9.05 -24.63 47.90
C MET A 1 10.00 -24.84 46.71
N PHE A 2 11.19 -24.26 46.56
CA PHE A 2 11.98 -23.38 47.43
C PHE A 2 12.57 -22.17 46.65
N ARG A 3 12.72 -21.04 47.35
CA ARG A 3 13.76 -20.00 47.23
C ARG A 3 14.32 -19.84 48.68
N PRO A 4 15.25 -18.90 49.05
CA PRO A 4 16.18 -18.04 48.29
C PRO A 4 17.64 -18.07 48.85
N THR A 5 18.55 -17.28 48.26
CA THR A 5 19.49 -16.33 48.95
C THR A 5 20.23 -15.54 47.83
N ILE A 6 20.25 -14.19 47.72
CA ILE A 6 20.72 -13.11 48.64
C ILE A 6 22.27 -13.18 48.75
N SER A 7 23.10 -12.23 48.29
CA SER A 7 23.22 -10.81 48.68
C SER A 7 24.03 -10.00 47.62
N ARG A 8 23.63 -8.79 47.20
CA ARG A 8 24.06 -7.42 47.67
C ARG A 8 25.46 -6.88 47.30
N GLN A 9 25.41 -5.72 46.62
CA GLN A 9 26.12 -4.43 46.91
C GLN A 9 27.62 -4.27 46.55
N ALA A 10 28.16 -3.06 46.28
CA ALA A 10 27.60 -1.77 45.79
C ALA A 10 28.73 -0.71 45.50
N LEU A 11 28.33 0.44 44.93
CA LEU A 11 28.90 1.81 45.08
C LEU A 11 30.20 2.26 44.34
N LYS A 12 30.03 3.35 43.56
CA LYS A 12 30.81 4.62 43.45
C LYS A 12 32.35 4.61 43.18
N ALA A 13 32.98 5.67 42.68
CA ALA A 13 32.63 6.83 41.81
C ALA A 13 33.87 7.73 41.66
N LEU A 14 33.89 8.64 40.66
CA LEU A 14 34.84 9.76 40.48
C LEU A 14 36.28 9.34 40.07
N ASN A 15 37.09 10.13 39.35
CA ASN A 15 37.06 11.59 39.19
C ASN A 15 37.62 12.09 37.82
N THR A 16 37.28 13.35 37.49
CA THR A 16 37.93 14.37 36.61
C THR A 16 39.22 14.01 35.83
N SER A 17 39.47 14.50 34.61
CA SER A 17 39.27 15.87 34.05
C SER A 17 39.19 15.82 32.49
N THR A 18 39.16 16.88 31.65
CA THR A 18 39.32 18.36 31.78
C THR A 18 38.52 19.09 30.68
N ARG A 19 38.59 20.44 30.61
CA ARG A 19 38.27 21.32 29.46
C ARG A 19 39.48 22.29 29.29
N PRO A 20 39.76 22.89 28.12
CA PRO A 20 39.02 24.10 27.73
C PRO A 20 38.81 24.32 26.21
N SER A 21 37.89 25.24 25.90
CA SER A 21 37.75 26.02 24.65
C SER A 21 38.11 27.50 24.97
N PRO A 22 38.02 28.51 24.07
CA PRO A 22 37.73 28.54 22.61
C PRO A 22 38.74 29.41 21.80
N PHE A 23 38.50 29.63 20.51
CA PHE A 23 38.93 30.86 19.79
C PHE A 23 37.96 31.21 18.66
N ALA A 24 37.84 32.50 18.32
CA ALA A 24 36.88 33.03 17.35
C ALA A 24 37.48 34.08 16.41
N ALA A 25 37.10 34.04 15.12
CA ALA A 25 37.17 35.09 14.08
C ALA A 25 36.54 34.48 12.81
N SER A 26 35.48 34.97 12.15
CA SER A 26 35.09 36.28 11.62
C SER A 26 35.61 36.59 10.19
N SER A 27 34.66 36.94 9.31
CA SER A 27 34.75 37.69 8.04
C SER A 27 35.33 37.08 6.74
N SER A 28 34.41 36.65 5.88
CA SER A 28 34.14 37.20 4.52
C SER A 28 34.98 36.83 3.27
N SER A 29 34.27 36.86 2.13
CA SER A 29 34.74 36.81 0.73
C SER A 29 35.16 35.40 0.24
N LEU A 30 34.85 34.91 -0.97
CA LEU A 30 34.20 35.52 -2.16
C LEU A 30 33.11 34.58 -2.74
N ARG A 31 32.07 35.15 -3.34
CA ARG A 31 31.12 34.40 -4.20
C ARG A 31 31.81 34.06 -5.53
N SER A 32 31.73 32.80 -5.97
CA SER A 32 31.92 32.42 -7.37
C SER A 32 30.57 31.92 -7.92
N PRO A 33 29.99 32.55 -8.96
CA PRO A 33 28.83 31.99 -9.63
C PRO A 33 29.29 30.90 -10.60
N PHE A 34 29.03 29.65 -10.27
CA PHE A 34 29.12 28.55 -11.24
C PHE A 34 28.00 28.69 -12.28
N VAL A 35 28.23 29.56 -13.28
CA VAL A 35 27.39 29.66 -14.48
C VAL A 35 27.61 28.38 -15.29
N ARG A 36 26.79 27.36 -15.06
CA ARG A 36 26.62 26.28 -16.03
C ARG A 36 25.80 26.84 -17.20
N PRO A 37 26.19 26.57 -18.46
CA PRO A 37 25.41 27.02 -19.60
C PRO A 37 24.02 26.38 -19.55
N LEU A 38 22.99 27.20 -19.73
CA LEU A 38 21.62 26.72 -19.95
C LEU A 38 21.63 25.85 -21.21
N SER A 39 21.41 24.54 -21.05
CA SER A 39 21.05 23.69 -22.17
C SER A 39 19.62 24.04 -22.57
N SER A 40 19.48 25.05 -23.43
CA SER A 40 18.23 25.33 -24.10
C SER A 40 17.98 24.26 -25.16
N SER A 41 17.07 23.34 -24.86
CA SER A 41 16.38 22.62 -25.92
C SER A 41 15.54 23.63 -26.69
N ILE A 42 16.10 24.15 -27.78
CA ILE A 42 15.39 25.02 -28.73
C ILE A 42 14.11 24.27 -29.13
N PRO A 43 12.90 24.85 -28.93
CA PRO A 43 11.69 24.24 -29.45
C PRO A 43 11.84 24.17 -30.96
N ARG A 44 11.82 22.95 -31.51
CA ARG A 44 12.07 22.70 -32.94
C ARG A 44 11.15 23.59 -33.76
N THR A 45 11.73 24.64 -34.33
CA THR A 45 11.00 25.62 -35.12
C THR A 45 10.34 24.92 -36.30
N LYS A 46 9.20 25.45 -36.75
CA LYS A 46 8.42 24.89 -37.87
C LYS A 46 9.20 24.97 -39.18
N ASP A 47 10.09 24.02 -39.39
CA ASP A 47 10.66 23.73 -40.70
C ASP A 47 9.54 23.12 -41.54
N HIS A 48 8.83 23.96 -42.29
CA HIS A 48 7.74 23.61 -43.20
C HIS A 48 8.28 22.85 -44.43
N LYS A 49 8.99 21.75 -44.20
CA LYS A 49 9.29 20.76 -45.22
C LYS A 49 8.05 19.90 -45.44
N LYS A 50 7.61 19.87 -46.70
CA LYS A 50 6.37 19.23 -47.17
C LYS A 50 6.29 17.76 -46.69
N TYR A 51 5.53 17.51 -45.65
CA TYR A 51 4.92 16.19 -45.45
C TYR A 51 3.80 16.03 -46.49
N PRO A 52 3.72 14.89 -47.20
CA PRO A 52 2.64 14.66 -48.16
C PRO A 52 1.29 14.59 -47.41
N LYS A 53 0.28 15.28 -47.94
CA LYS A 53 -1.03 15.48 -47.31
C LYS A 53 -1.98 14.26 -47.40
N ASN A 54 -1.46 13.06 -47.64
CA ASN A 54 -2.27 11.87 -47.91
C ASN A 54 -1.98 10.75 -46.91
N GLY A 55 -3.03 10.28 -46.22
CA GLY A 55 -3.02 9.02 -45.47
C GLY A 55 -2.35 9.09 -44.10
N PHE A 56 -2.96 9.81 -43.15
CA PHE A 56 -2.65 9.60 -41.73
C PHE A 56 -3.08 8.20 -41.29
N LEU A 57 -2.40 7.66 -40.27
CA LEU A 57 -2.86 6.52 -39.48
C LEU A 57 -4.02 6.97 -38.56
N GLU A 58 -5.18 7.27 -39.16
CA GLU A 58 -6.43 7.65 -38.48
C GLU A 58 -7.24 6.43 -37.98
N SER A 59 -6.75 5.21 -38.22
CA SER A 59 -7.37 3.97 -37.76
C SER A 59 -6.32 2.89 -37.46
N ALA A 60 -6.57 2.10 -36.42
CA ALA A 60 -5.89 0.82 -36.23
C ALA A 60 -6.58 -0.25 -37.08
N THR A 61 -5.79 -1.12 -37.71
CA THR A 61 -6.28 -2.37 -38.29
C THR A 61 -5.58 -3.54 -37.59
N THR A 62 -6.33 -4.61 -37.31
CA THR A 62 -5.80 -5.86 -36.72
C THR A 62 -5.22 -6.81 -37.77
N LYS A 63 -5.05 -6.34 -39.02
CA LYS A 63 -4.58 -7.13 -40.16
C LYS A 63 -3.24 -7.81 -39.88
N ALA A 64 -3.25 -9.13 -39.83
CA ALA A 64 -2.03 -9.93 -39.80
C ALA A 64 -1.27 -9.84 -41.15
N PRO A 65 0.06 -9.98 -41.17
CA PRO A 65 0.84 -10.07 -42.40
C PRO A 65 0.32 -11.20 -43.32
N GLN A 66 0.40 -10.98 -44.62
CA GLN A 66 -0.16 -11.90 -45.61
C GLN A 66 0.55 -13.27 -45.54
N GLY A 67 -0.20 -14.32 -45.17
CA GLY A 67 0.33 -15.67 -44.93
C GLY A 67 0.47 -16.08 -43.45
N ALA A 68 0.00 -15.25 -42.50
CA ALA A 68 0.10 -15.56 -41.06
C ALA A 68 -1.08 -16.35 -40.45
N SER A 69 -2.17 -16.59 -41.20
CA SER A 69 -3.34 -17.35 -40.73
C SER A 69 -3.21 -18.85 -41.05
N GLY A 70 -3.41 -19.69 -40.03
CA GLY A 70 -3.51 -21.15 -40.17
C GLY A 70 -4.96 -21.61 -40.45
N GLU A 71 -5.14 -22.88 -40.83
CA GLU A 71 -6.43 -23.42 -41.32
C GLU A 71 -7.60 -23.42 -40.32
N GLN A 72 -7.38 -23.06 -39.04
CA GLN A 72 -8.45 -22.89 -38.06
C GLN A 72 -8.24 -21.62 -37.23
N GLU A 73 -8.87 -20.52 -37.64
CA GLU A 73 -9.02 -19.33 -36.81
C GLU A 73 -10.02 -19.58 -35.66
N GLY A 74 -9.73 -19.02 -34.48
CA GLY A 74 -10.42 -19.37 -33.23
C GLY A 74 -11.87 -18.87 -33.16
N LYS A 75 -12.83 -19.80 -33.01
CA LYS A 75 -14.29 -19.52 -32.97
C LYS A 75 -14.78 -18.50 -31.92
N TYR A 76 -13.98 -18.17 -30.91
CA TYR A 76 -14.41 -17.38 -29.74
C TYR A 76 -13.75 -16.00 -29.63
N ALA A 77 -12.78 -15.68 -30.49
CA ALA A 77 -12.14 -14.37 -30.56
C ALA A 77 -11.86 -14.04 -32.03
N ARG A 78 -12.84 -13.43 -32.70
CA ARG A 78 -12.73 -12.97 -34.08
C ARG A 78 -12.53 -11.45 -34.10
N THR A 79 -11.58 -10.98 -34.88
CA THR A 79 -11.51 -9.57 -35.30
C THR A 79 -12.45 -9.38 -36.48
N ASP A 80 -13.46 -8.53 -36.31
CA ASP A 80 -14.37 -8.16 -37.39
C ASP A 80 -13.76 -7.00 -38.19
N GLU A 81 -13.58 -7.20 -39.50
CA GLU A 81 -12.86 -6.27 -40.38
C GLU A 81 -13.67 -5.02 -40.72
N ASP A 82 -15.00 -5.07 -40.59
CA ASP A 82 -15.90 -3.95 -40.87
C ASP A 82 -16.01 -2.97 -39.68
N ILE A 83 -15.52 -3.34 -38.49
CA ILE A 83 -15.59 -2.50 -37.28
C ILE A 83 -14.43 -1.49 -37.25
N VAL A 84 -14.62 -0.37 -37.96
CA VAL A 84 -13.75 0.80 -37.86
C VAL A 84 -14.15 1.63 -36.63
N ILE A 85 -13.37 1.50 -35.55
CA ILE A 85 -13.51 2.36 -34.37
C ILE A 85 -12.70 3.65 -34.63
N PRO A 86 -13.34 4.84 -34.72
CA PRO A 86 -12.59 6.09 -34.82
C PRO A 86 -11.84 6.32 -33.51
N TYR A 87 -10.58 6.76 -33.60
CA TYR A 87 -9.86 7.21 -32.41
C TYR A 87 -10.62 8.38 -31.75
N PRO A 88 -10.67 8.45 -30.41
CA PRO A 88 -11.16 9.65 -29.74
C PRO A 88 -10.25 10.83 -30.15
N ASP A 89 -10.87 11.93 -30.56
CA ASP A 89 -10.17 13.17 -30.91
C ASP A 89 -9.24 13.60 -29.77
N ASP A 90 -7.97 13.88 -30.10
CA ASP A 90 -6.91 14.27 -29.17
C ASP A 90 -7.32 15.45 -28.26
N ALA A 91 -8.23 16.33 -28.72
CA ALA A 91 -8.77 17.42 -27.92
C ALA A 91 -9.58 16.96 -26.69
N HIS A 92 -10.06 15.71 -26.68
CA HIS A 92 -10.82 15.09 -25.59
C HIS A 92 -9.95 14.26 -24.64
N MET A 93 -8.64 14.13 -24.90
CA MET A 93 -7.72 13.45 -23.98
C MET A 93 -7.62 14.26 -22.67
N PRO A 94 -7.91 13.67 -21.50
CA PRO A 94 -8.02 14.42 -20.26
C PRO A 94 -6.64 14.91 -19.80
N ALA A 95 -6.36 16.19 -20.02
CA ALA A 95 -5.11 16.84 -19.62
C ALA A 95 -4.84 16.62 -18.12
N GLN A 96 -3.82 15.82 -17.79
CA GLN A 96 -3.43 15.58 -16.41
C GLN A 96 -2.49 16.70 -15.95
N PRO A 97 -2.77 17.40 -14.84
CA PRO A 97 -1.79 18.28 -14.24
C PRO A 97 -0.57 17.45 -13.80
N ILE A 98 0.63 18.00 -14.01
CA ILE A 98 1.84 17.41 -13.41
C ILE A 98 1.71 17.53 -11.90
N VAL A 99 1.89 16.43 -11.18
CA VAL A 99 1.92 16.45 -9.71
C VAL A 99 3.13 17.24 -9.26
N GLN A 100 2.92 18.49 -8.93
CA GLN A 100 3.77 19.19 -7.98
C GLN A 100 3.33 18.74 -6.59
N GLY A 101 3.81 17.57 -6.19
CA GLY A 101 3.65 17.14 -4.80
C GLY A 101 4.27 18.19 -3.90
N ARG A 102 3.74 18.31 -2.69
CA ARG A 102 4.27 19.09 -1.57
C ARG A 102 5.82 18.94 -1.41
N GLY A 103 6.63 19.70 -2.14
CA GLY A 103 8.10 19.55 -2.10
C GLY A 103 8.87 20.33 -3.18
N GLY A 104 10.09 20.75 -2.83
CA GLY A 104 10.99 21.50 -3.70
C GLY A 104 11.65 20.68 -4.82
N MET A 105 12.51 21.34 -5.61
CA MET A 105 13.05 20.82 -6.88
C MET A 105 13.74 19.44 -6.81
N HIS A 106 13.01 18.34 -7.03
CA HIS A 106 13.45 17.15 -7.78
C HIS A 106 12.25 16.20 -8.08
N PHE A 107 11.39 16.58 -9.03
CA PHE A 107 10.23 15.76 -9.42
C PHE A 107 10.65 14.51 -10.22
N LYS A 108 10.50 13.32 -9.61
CA LYS A 108 10.14 12.12 -10.38
C LYS A 108 8.69 12.31 -10.86
N ARG A 109 8.46 12.36 -12.16
CA ARG A 109 7.11 12.58 -12.72
C ARG A 109 6.21 11.39 -12.38
N THR A 110 4.99 11.67 -11.92
CA THR A 110 3.91 10.68 -11.69
C THR A 110 2.57 11.27 -12.13
N LEU A 111 1.52 10.44 -12.25
CA LEU A 111 0.17 10.88 -12.59
C LEU A 111 -0.55 11.47 -11.38
N ALA A 112 -1.31 12.55 -11.58
CA ALA A 112 -2.14 13.16 -10.52
C ALA A 112 -3.17 12.21 -9.91
N GLN A 113 -3.61 11.24 -10.68
CA GLN A 113 -4.54 10.20 -10.24
C GLN A 113 -3.97 9.28 -9.15
N PHE A 114 -2.65 9.26 -8.90
CA PHE A 114 -2.03 8.55 -7.77
C PHE A 114 -1.92 9.36 -6.48
N SER A 115 -2.27 10.66 -6.50
CA SER A 115 -2.22 11.50 -5.31
C SER A 115 -3.30 11.11 -4.29
N LEU A 116 -2.94 11.12 -3.01
CA LEU A 116 -3.86 11.04 -1.88
C LEU A 116 -3.91 12.36 -1.08
N GLU A 117 -3.43 13.46 -1.68
CA GLU A 117 -3.48 14.78 -1.04
C GLU A 117 -4.90 15.15 -0.63
N ASN A 118 -5.04 15.65 0.61
CA ASN A 118 -6.31 16.02 1.22
C ASN A 118 -7.29 14.83 1.35
N LYS A 119 -6.78 13.61 1.51
CA LYS A 119 -7.53 12.43 1.98
C LYS A 119 -7.10 12.05 3.40
N VAL A 120 -8.02 11.47 4.16
CA VAL A 120 -7.72 10.81 5.45
C VAL A 120 -7.88 9.30 5.29
N THR A 121 -6.81 8.54 5.52
CA THR A 121 -6.80 7.09 5.39
C THR A 121 -6.67 6.40 6.75
N VAL A 122 -7.50 5.41 7.05
CA VAL A 122 -7.37 4.56 8.24
C VAL A 122 -6.60 3.29 7.87
N VAL A 123 -5.64 2.86 8.70
CA VAL A 123 -4.91 1.59 8.50
C VAL A 123 -4.97 0.75 9.76
N THR A 124 -5.68 -0.37 9.72
CA THR A 124 -5.72 -1.34 10.84
C THR A 124 -4.53 -2.29 10.78
N GLY A 125 -3.94 -2.62 11.92
CA GLY A 125 -2.67 -3.36 11.99
C GLY A 125 -1.46 -2.53 11.52
N GLY A 126 -1.58 -1.19 11.58
CA GLY A 126 -0.59 -0.27 11.00
C GLY A 126 0.66 -0.04 11.85
N ALA A 127 0.76 -0.60 13.07
CA ALA A 127 1.94 -0.40 13.92
C ALA A 127 3.17 -1.22 13.49
N ARG A 128 3.02 -2.22 12.60
CA ARG A 128 4.13 -3.09 12.18
C ARG A 128 3.86 -3.80 10.84
N GLY A 129 4.90 -4.43 10.31
CA GLY A 129 4.79 -5.33 9.15
C GLY A 129 4.24 -4.62 7.91
N LEU A 130 3.36 -5.31 7.19
CA LEU A 130 2.81 -4.81 5.92
C LEU A 130 1.97 -3.54 6.12
N GLY A 131 1.16 -3.47 7.19
CA GLY A 131 0.33 -2.30 7.50
C GLY A 131 1.15 -1.02 7.66
N LEU A 132 2.28 -1.10 8.38
CA LEU A 132 3.21 0.03 8.53
C LEU A 132 3.84 0.47 7.21
N VAL A 133 4.20 -0.47 6.33
CA VAL A 133 4.85 -0.15 5.05
C VAL A 133 3.84 0.43 4.05
N MET A 134 2.58 -0.03 4.08
CA MET A 134 1.50 0.64 3.34
C MET A 134 1.20 2.03 3.92
N ALA A 135 1.23 2.21 5.24
CA ALA A 135 1.12 3.51 5.89
C ALA A 135 2.23 4.49 5.44
N GLN A 136 3.47 4.03 5.27
CA GLN A 136 4.56 4.82 4.68
C GLN A 136 4.22 5.31 3.27
N ALA A 137 3.73 4.43 2.40
CA ALA A 137 3.34 4.80 1.03
C ALA A 137 2.19 5.82 1.01
N ILE A 138 1.21 5.65 1.91
CA ILE A 138 0.02 6.51 2.03
C ILE A 138 0.42 7.93 2.44
N VAL A 139 1.33 8.05 3.42
CA VAL A 139 1.93 9.33 3.85
C VAL A 139 2.77 9.95 2.73
N ALA A 140 3.62 9.15 2.06
CA ALA A 140 4.44 9.61 0.94
C ALA A 140 3.62 10.09 -0.26
N SER A 141 2.37 9.60 -0.40
CA SER A 141 1.41 10.01 -1.44
C SER A 141 0.52 11.19 -1.03
N GLY A 142 0.76 11.80 0.14
CA GLY A 142 0.11 13.05 0.58
C GLY A 142 -1.12 12.90 1.47
N SER A 143 -1.48 11.68 1.87
CA SER A 143 -2.62 11.44 2.77
C SER A 143 -2.28 11.78 4.22
N ASP A 144 -3.25 12.34 4.94
CA ASP A 144 -3.29 12.24 6.39
C ASP A 144 -3.71 10.80 6.77
N ILE A 145 -3.29 10.31 7.93
CA ILE A 145 -3.46 8.89 8.30
C ILE A 145 -3.76 8.69 9.78
N ALA A 146 -4.66 7.75 10.06
CA ALA A 146 -4.89 7.18 11.38
C ALA A 146 -4.40 5.73 11.42
N ILE A 147 -3.37 5.48 12.22
CA ILE A 147 -2.88 4.13 12.51
C ILE A 147 -3.73 3.53 13.62
N VAL A 148 -4.36 2.39 13.35
CA VAL A 148 -5.13 1.63 14.34
C VAL A 148 -4.40 0.33 14.63
N ASP A 149 -4.11 0.05 15.91
CA ASP A 149 -3.52 -1.21 16.33
C ASP A 149 -3.98 -1.62 17.74
N LEU A 150 -3.76 -2.88 18.10
CA LEU A 150 -3.95 -3.35 19.47
C LEU A 150 -2.82 -2.83 20.39
N ASN A 151 -1.62 -2.60 19.84
CA ASN A 151 -0.51 -1.97 20.57
C ASN A 151 -0.43 -0.46 20.24
N LYS A 152 -1.08 0.36 21.07
CA LYS A 152 -1.09 1.83 20.92
C LYS A 152 0.30 2.45 21.07
N GLU A 153 1.14 1.95 21.96
CA GLU A 153 2.48 2.51 22.24
C GLU A 153 3.42 2.35 21.02
N GLU A 154 3.37 1.19 20.35
CA GLU A 154 4.09 0.98 19.09
C GLU A 154 3.49 1.84 17.97
N ALA A 155 2.16 1.93 17.87
CA ALA A 155 1.49 2.79 16.88
C ALA A 155 1.90 4.27 17.03
N GLU A 156 1.94 4.81 18.26
CA GLU A 156 2.41 6.17 18.55
C GLU A 156 3.89 6.37 18.21
N THR A 157 4.71 5.34 18.45
CA THR A 157 6.14 5.36 18.14
C THR A 157 6.37 5.39 16.63
N GLN A 158 5.62 4.60 15.87
CA GLN A 158 5.70 4.60 14.41
C GLN A 158 5.10 5.85 13.80
N ALA A 159 4.00 6.38 14.34
CA ALA A 159 3.41 7.64 13.91
C ALA A 159 4.43 8.79 13.91
N LYS A 160 5.22 8.91 15.00
CA LYS A 160 6.32 9.89 15.11
C LYS A 160 7.40 9.65 14.06
N LYS A 161 7.88 8.41 13.91
CA LYS A 161 8.91 8.02 12.92
C LYS A 161 8.48 8.30 11.47
N LEU A 162 7.20 8.15 11.14
CA LEU A 162 6.66 8.46 9.81
C LEU A 162 6.77 9.96 9.51
N VAL A 163 6.32 10.82 10.44
CA VAL A 163 6.39 12.28 10.29
C VAL A 163 7.85 12.75 10.20
N ASP A 164 8.74 12.22 11.05
CA ASP A 164 10.15 12.60 11.02
C ASP A 164 10.88 12.12 9.75
N THR A 165 10.53 10.93 9.25
CA THR A 165 11.03 10.41 7.96
C THR A 165 10.55 11.27 6.80
N PHE A 166 9.25 11.57 6.75
CA PHE A 166 8.66 12.42 5.72
C PHE A 166 9.27 13.83 5.72
N ARG A 167 9.49 14.43 6.90
CA ARG A 167 10.17 15.72 7.05
C ARG A 167 11.62 15.69 6.56
N ARG A 168 12.36 14.61 6.84
CA ARG A 168 13.75 14.41 6.40
C ARG A 168 13.86 14.27 4.89
N GLU A 169 12.89 13.60 4.27
CA GLU A 169 12.87 13.32 2.82
C GLU A 169 12.30 14.48 1.99
N ASN A 170 11.49 15.35 2.60
CA ASN A 170 10.89 16.53 1.96
C ASN A 170 11.30 17.83 2.69
N PRO A 171 12.58 18.25 2.64
CA PRO A 171 13.04 19.48 3.27
C PRO A 171 12.40 20.71 2.62
N GLY A 172 12.03 21.70 3.44
CA GLY A 172 11.39 22.94 2.99
C GLY A 172 9.87 22.86 2.82
N LEU A 173 9.24 21.75 3.21
CA LEU A 173 7.78 21.66 3.27
C LEU A 173 7.19 22.42 4.46
N GLU A 174 6.20 23.27 4.21
CA GLU A 174 5.43 23.95 5.26
C GLU A 174 4.35 23.04 5.87
N GLN A 175 3.64 22.25 5.06
CA GLN A 175 2.52 21.41 5.53
C GLN A 175 2.93 19.94 5.70
N MET A 176 3.10 19.53 6.96
CA MET A 176 3.33 18.13 7.34
C MET A 176 2.01 17.32 7.31
N PRO A 177 2.08 16.01 7.01
CA PRO A 177 0.95 15.09 7.11
C PRO A 177 0.57 14.88 8.58
N LYS A 178 -0.73 14.82 8.85
CA LYS A 178 -1.27 14.48 10.16
C LYS A 178 -1.29 12.95 10.31
N VAL A 179 -0.46 12.45 11.22
CA VAL A 179 -0.35 11.03 11.54
C VAL A 179 -0.77 10.83 13.00
N THR A 180 -1.85 10.08 13.23
CA THR A 180 -2.37 9.78 14.58
C THR A 180 -2.33 8.28 14.86
N ALA A 181 -2.39 7.91 16.14
CA ALA A 181 -2.34 6.53 16.60
C ALA A 181 -3.49 6.23 17.57
N HIS A 182 -4.22 5.16 17.27
CA HIS A 182 -5.48 4.79 17.93
C HIS A 182 -5.42 3.34 18.40
N TYR A 183 -6.02 3.10 19.57
CA TYR A 183 -6.21 1.74 20.07
C TYR A 183 -7.50 1.16 19.48
N SER A 184 -7.43 -0.06 18.94
CA SER A 184 -8.63 -0.87 18.78
C SER A 184 -8.32 -2.36 18.86
N ASP A 185 -9.11 -3.08 19.64
CA ASP A 185 -9.34 -4.49 19.35
C ASP A 185 -10.34 -4.57 18.18
N VAL A 186 -9.84 -4.92 16.99
CA VAL A 186 -10.66 -4.99 15.79
C VAL A 186 -11.78 -6.03 15.90
N SER A 187 -11.63 -7.04 16.77
CA SER A 187 -12.65 -8.08 16.99
C SER A 187 -13.80 -7.64 17.90
N ASN A 188 -13.73 -6.44 18.48
CA ASN A 188 -14.71 -5.93 19.44
C ASN A 188 -15.48 -4.73 18.85
N PRO A 189 -16.78 -4.86 18.51
CA PRO A 189 -17.57 -3.80 17.90
C PRO A 189 -17.57 -2.47 18.67
N ASN A 190 -17.55 -2.51 20.00
CA ASN A 190 -17.51 -1.30 20.82
C ASN A 190 -16.15 -0.59 20.72
N SER A 191 -15.05 -1.38 20.67
CA SER A 191 -13.71 -0.84 20.46
C SER A 191 -13.54 -0.23 19.06
N VAL A 192 -14.11 -0.87 18.03
CA VAL A 192 -14.12 -0.37 16.65
C VAL A 192 -14.87 0.97 16.58
N ASN A 193 -16.09 1.03 17.11
CA ASN A 193 -16.91 2.25 17.11
C ASN A 193 -16.22 3.41 17.85
N ALA A 194 -15.64 3.15 19.02
CA ALA A 194 -14.90 4.16 19.78
C ALA A 194 -13.66 4.67 19.01
N SER A 195 -12.91 3.78 18.36
CA SER A 195 -11.74 4.15 17.54
C SER A 195 -12.15 4.97 16.32
N LEU A 196 -13.22 4.60 15.60
CA LEU A 196 -13.72 5.37 14.46
C LEU A 196 -14.18 6.77 14.87
N GLN A 197 -14.89 6.90 16.00
CA GLN A 197 -15.28 8.22 16.52
C GLN A 197 -14.07 9.08 16.87
N GLU A 198 -13.07 8.53 17.59
CA GLU A 198 -11.84 9.26 17.93
C GLU A 198 -11.08 9.74 16.68
N ILE A 199 -11.06 8.94 15.62
CA ILE A 199 -10.46 9.31 14.32
C ILE A 199 -11.25 10.46 13.67
N ILE A 200 -12.58 10.38 13.64
CA ILE A 200 -13.44 11.42 13.07
C ILE A 200 -13.31 12.72 13.86
N ASP A 201 -13.27 12.67 15.19
CA ASP A 201 -13.10 13.85 16.04
C ASP A 201 -11.73 14.52 15.82
N GLN A 202 -10.67 13.74 15.59
CA GLN A 202 -9.33 14.28 15.35
C GLN A 202 -9.13 14.77 13.91
N HIS A 203 -9.59 14.04 12.89
CA HIS A 203 -9.32 14.35 11.47
C HIS A 203 -10.48 15.06 10.75
N GLY A 204 -11.66 15.14 11.37
CA GLY A 204 -12.91 15.64 10.78
C GLY A 204 -13.56 14.70 9.77
N ARG A 205 -12.85 13.69 9.28
CA ARG A 205 -13.32 12.74 8.26
C ARG A 205 -12.46 11.48 8.17
N ILE A 206 -13.00 10.51 7.43
CA ILE A 206 -12.30 9.36 6.88
C ILE A 206 -12.72 9.31 5.41
N ASP A 207 -11.77 9.13 4.49
CA ASP A 207 -12.03 9.04 3.05
C ASP A 207 -11.61 7.67 2.48
N SER A 208 -10.69 6.96 3.15
CA SER A 208 -10.22 5.62 2.74
C SER A 208 -9.85 4.71 3.91
N LEU A 209 -9.80 3.40 3.67
CA LEU A 209 -9.46 2.36 4.68
C LEU A 209 -8.53 1.29 4.10
N VAL A 210 -7.58 0.81 4.90
CA VAL A 210 -6.80 -0.42 4.66
C VAL A 210 -6.98 -1.38 5.84
N THR A 211 -7.51 -2.59 5.60
CA THR A 211 -7.63 -3.62 6.65
C THR A 211 -6.45 -4.59 6.62
N SER A 212 -5.38 -4.24 7.34
CA SER A 212 -4.15 -5.05 7.44
C SER A 212 -4.00 -5.81 8.77
N ALA A 213 -4.93 -5.64 9.72
CA ALA A 213 -4.93 -6.39 10.97
C ALA A 213 -5.10 -7.90 10.71
N GLY A 214 -4.28 -8.72 11.35
CA GLY A 214 -4.29 -10.17 11.19
C GLY A 214 -3.06 -10.85 11.75
N PHE A 215 -3.15 -12.17 11.90
CA PHE A 215 -2.04 -13.05 12.26
C PHE A 215 -2.26 -14.42 11.59
N THR A 216 -1.28 -15.30 11.62
CA THR A 216 -1.42 -16.72 11.25
C THR A 216 -0.73 -17.58 12.30
N GLU A 217 -1.24 -18.79 12.50
CA GLU A 217 -0.65 -19.84 13.33
C GLU A 217 -0.81 -21.18 12.61
N ASN A 218 0.24 -22.01 12.66
CA ASN A 218 0.24 -23.31 12.03
C ASN A 218 -0.10 -24.39 13.09
N PHE A 219 -1.17 -25.14 12.86
CA PHE A 219 -1.54 -26.33 13.63
C PHE A 219 -2.15 -27.37 12.69
N ASP A 220 -1.88 -28.64 12.92
CA ASP A 220 -2.61 -29.72 12.24
C ASP A 220 -4.12 -29.57 12.45
N ALA A 221 -4.91 -29.79 11.40
CA ALA A 221 -6.34 -29.46 11.41
C ALA A 221 -7.13 -30.17 12.53
N ILE A 222 -6.72 -31.38 12.91
CA ILE A 222 -7.32 -32.18 14.00
C ILE A 222 -6.92 -31.69 15.41
N SER A 223 -5.93 -30.81 15.50
CA SER A 223 -5.32 -30.31 16.75
C SER A 223 -5.37 -28.78 16.85
N TYR A 224 -6.02 -28.09 15.91
CA TYR A 224 -6.15 -26.64 15.91
C TYR A 224 -7.03 -26.20 17.11
N PRO A 225 -6.51 -25.44 18.09
CA PRO A 225 -7.30 -25.10 19.27
C PRO A 225 -8.47 -24.17 18.92
N TYR A 226 -9.67 -24.50 19.41
CA TYR A 226 -10.90 -23.81 19.05
C TYR A 226 -10.88 -22.31 19.42
N ASP A 227 -10.32 -21.95 20.57
CA ASP A 227 -10.14 -20.56 21.00
C ASP A 227 -9.22 -19.77 20.05
N ARG A 228 -8.15 -20.40 19.56
CA ARG A 228 -7.23 -19.81 18.58
C ARG A 228 -7.89 -19.62 17.23
N MET A 229 -8.73 -20.58 16.82
CA MET A 229 -9.52 -20.50 15.59
C MET A 229 -10.54 -19.35 15.67
N GLN A 230 -11.29 -19.24 16.77
CA GLN A 230 -12.23 -18.14 16.99
C GLN A 230 -11.52 -16.78 17.03
N LYS A 231 -10.38 -16.69 17.74
CA LYS A 231 -9.58 -15.46 17.78
C LYS A 231 -9.06 -15.05 16.40
N LEU A 232 -8.64 -16.02 15.58
CA LEU A 232 -8.20 -15.75 14.22
C LEU A 232 -9.34 -15.20 13.37
N TRP A 233 -10.52 -15.82 13.44
CA TRP A 233 -11.71 -15.38 12.72
C TRP A 233 -12.14 -13.97 13.13
N GLY A 234 -12.24 -13.71 14.44
CA GLY A 234 -12.62 -12.42 14.99
C GLY A 234 -11.68 -11.27 14.59
N VAL A 235 -10.37 -11.53 14.51
CA VAL A 235 -9.40 -10.51 14.07
C VAL A 235 -9.41 -10.32 12.56
N VAL A 236 -9.42 -11.40 11.76
CA VAL A 236 -9.22 -11.32 10.31
C VAL A 236 -10.51 -11.03 9.56
N VAL A 237 -11.61 -11.71 9.89
CA VAL A 237 -12.90 -11.61 9.19
C VAL A 237 -13.76 -10.54 9.85
N ASP A 238 -14.11 -10.71 11.12
CA ASP A 238 -15.05 -9.81 11.80
C ASP A 238 -14.44 -8.41 11.93
N GLY A 239 -13.14 -8.31 12.27
CA GLY A 239 -12.42 -7.02 12.30
C GLY A 239 -12.32 -6.32 10.95
N THR A 240 -12.22 -7.06 9.84
CA THR A 240 -12.30 -6.47 8.49
C THR A 240 -13.72 -5.97 8.20
N TYR A 241 -14.74 -6.77 8.54
CA TYR A 241 -16.14 -6.42 8.34
C TYR A 241 -16.55 -5.17 9.14
N LEU A 242 -16.23 -5.12 10.44
CA LEU A 242 -16.61 -4.05 11.36
C LEU A 242 -15.99 -2.70 10.97
N PHE A 243 -14.69 -2.67 10.66
CA PHE A 243 -14.06 -1.43 10.18
C PHE A 243 -14.60 -1.00 8.80
N SER A 244 -14.81 -1.94 7.88
CA SER A 244 -15.30 -1.61 6.53
C SER A 244 -16.72 -1.05 6.55
N THR A 245 -17.63 -1.68 7.30
CA THR A 245 -19.01 -1.21 7.45
C THR A 245 -19.09 0.12 8.21
N GLY A 246 -18.28 0.31 9.26
CA GLY A 246 -18.20 1.59 9.98
C GLY A 246 -17.71 2.75 9.10
N VAL A 247 -16.66 2.53 8.29
CA VAL A 247 -16.15 3.53 7.34
C VAL A 247 -17.13 3.77 6.19
N ALA A 248 -17.73 2.71 5.64
CA ALA A 248 -18.72 2.84 4.57
C ALA A 248 -19.95 3.64 5.03
N LYS A 249 -20.45 3.38 6.25
CA LYS A 249 -21.53 4.17 6.86
C LYS A 249 -21.17 5.67 6.94
N HIS A 250 -19.99 6.01 7.46
CA HIS A 250 -19.52 7.40 7.55
C HIS A 250 -19.38 8.09 6.17
N LEU A 251 -18.96 7.35 5.15
CA LEU A 251 -18.89 7.84 3.76
C LEU A 251 -20.30 8.12 3.20
N MET A 252 -21.24 7.19 3.40
CA MET A 252 -22.63 7.34 2.98
C MET A 252 -23.34 8.50 3.69
N GLU A 253 -23.18 8.63 5.02
CA GLU A 253 -23.76 9.73 5.82
C GLU A 253 -23.25 11.11 5.39
N ARG A 254 -22.01 11.19 4.87
CA ARG A 254 -21.42 12.41 4.30
C ARG A 254 -21.65 12.58 2.80
N ASN A 255 -22.33 11.65 2.13
CA ASN A 255 -22.48 11.57 0.68
C ASN A 255 -21.13 11.73 -0.07
N ALA A 256 -20.10 11.03 0.42
CA ALA A 256 -18.73 11.13 -0.05
C ALA A 256 -18.26 9.82 -0.70
N SER A 257 -17.53 9.93 -1.82
CA SER A 257 -16.83 8.79 -2.42
C SER A 257 -15.64 8.35 -1.55
N GLY A 258 -15.31 7.06 -1.59
CA GLY A 258 -14.18 6.51 -0.85
C GLY A 258 -13.61 5.23 -1.43
N SER A 259 -12.48 4.77 -0.90
CA SER A 259 -11.83 3.52 -1.30
C SER A 259 -11.42 2.69 -0.09
N ILE A 260 -11.72 1.40 -0.15
CA ILE A 260 -11.41 0.41 0.88
C ILE A 260 -10.53 -0.68 0.26
N VAL A 261 -9.40 -0.96 0.90
CA VAL A 261 -8.43 -1.99 0.49
C VAL A 261 -8.34 -3.05 1.58
N MET A 262 -8.77 -4.26 1.24
CA MET A 262 -8.68 -5.41 2.14
C MET A 262 -7.40 -6.20 1.88
N ILE A 263 -6.67 -6.55 2.92
CA ILE A 263 -5.47 -7.38 2.78
C ILE A 263 -5.85 -8.85 2.89
N GLY A 264 -5.96 -9.52 1.75
CA GLY A 264 -6.12 -10.95 1.60
C GLY A 264 -4.80 -11.70 1.87
N SER A 265 -4.50 -12.67 1.00
CA SER A 265 -3.27 -13.46 0.93
C SER A 265 -3.36 -14.34 -0.31
N MET A 266 -2.25 -14.78 -0.91
CA MET A 266 -2.27 -15.91 -1.85
C MET A 266 -3.03 -17.14 -1.29
N SER A 267 -2.97 -17.34 0.03
CA SER A 267 -3.68 -18.38 0.80
C SER A 267 -5.21 -18.31 0.71
N SER A 268 -5.75 -17.23 0.16
CA SER A 268 -7.19 -17.06 -0.13
C SER A 268 -7.63 -17.73 -1.44
N SER A 269 -6.68 -18.04 -2.32
CA SER A 269 -6.88 -18.62 -3.65
C SER A 269 -6.24 -20.00 -3.80
N ILE A 270 -5.23 -20.34 -2.99
CA ILE A 270 -4.52 -21.63 -3.01
C ILE A 270 -4.24 -22.15 -1.59
N VAL A 271 -3.83 -23.42 -1.50
CA VAL A 271 -3.33 -24.01 -0.24
C VAL A 271 -1.80 -23.98 -0.23
N ASN A 272 -1.20 -23.24 0.72
CA ASN A 272 0.25 -23.15 0.84
C ASN A 272 0.86 -24.43 1.43
N ILE A 273 1.72 -25.10 0.67
CA ILE A 273 2.43 -26.31 1.11
C ILE A 273 3.83 -25.91 1.62
N PRO A 274 4.31 -26.42 2.77
CA PRO A 274 3.72 -27.45 3.64
C PRO A 274 3.05 -26.87 4.90
N GLN A 275 2.30 -25.76 4.81
CA GLN A 275 1.83 -25.02 6.00
C GLN A 275 0.43 -25.50 6.45
N PRO A 276 0.27 -26.13 7.63
CA PRO A 276 -1.03 -26.54 8.14
C PRO A 276 -1.74 -25.33 8.80
N GLN A 277 -2.46 -24.54 8.00
CA GLN A 277 -3.14 -23.30 8.43
C GLN A 277 -4.56 -23.16 7.85
N ALA A 278 -5.33 -24.25 7.82
CA ALA A 278 -6.63 -24.27 7.15
C ALA A 278 -7.61 -23.15 7.60
N PRO A 279 -7.72 -22.79 8.89
CA PRO A 279 -8.52 -21.64 9.32
C PRO A 279 -8.05 -20.28 8.77
N TYR A 280 -6.73 -20.09 8.58
CA TYR A 280 -6.18 -18.86 7.99
C TYR A 280 -6.55 -18.74 6.51
N ASN A 281 -6.41 -19.84 5.76
CA ASN A 281 -6.79 -19.88 4.34
C ASN A 281 -8.28 -19.56 4.18
N ALA A 282 -9.15 -20.17 5.00
CA ALA A 282 -10.58 -19.89 5.02
C ALA A 282 -10.90 -18.43 5.38
N ALA A 283 -10.28 -17.88 6.43
CA ALA A 283 -10.47 -16.50 6.84
C ALA A 283 -10.01 -15.49 5.76
N LYS A 284 -8.89 -15.76 5.08
CA LYS A 284 -8.42 -14.93 3.96
C LYS A 284 -9.27 -15.07 2.70
N ALA A 285 -9.82 -16.25 2.42
CA ALA A 285 -10.82 -16.45 1.37
C ALA A 285 -12.12 -15.66 1.67
N ALA A 286 -12.57 -15.63 2.92
CA ALA A 286 -13.71 -14.80 3.34
C ALA A 286 -13.43 -13.30 3.14
N VAL A 287 -12.26 -12.79 3.56
CA VAL A 287 -11.85 -11.39 3.32
C VAL A 287 -11.80 -11.04 1.83
N ARG A 288 -11.23 -11.92 1.00
CA ARG A 288 -11.20 -11.75 -0.46
C ARG A 288 -12.60 -11.65 -1.05
N HIS A 289 -13.54 -12.48 -0.59
CA HIS A 289 -14.92 -12.48 -1.08
C HIS A 289 -15.74 -11.30 -0.56
N LEU A 290 -15.52 -10.86 0.69
CA LEU A 290 -16.12 -9.63 1.24
C LEU A 290 -15.79 -8.40 0.39
N ALA A 291 -14.57 -8.30 -0.14
CA ALA A 291 -14.21 -7.22 -1.05
C ALA A 291 -15.07 -7.21 -2.33
N SER A 292 -15.36 -8.40 -2.90
CA SER A 292 -16.26 -8.53 -4.04
C SER A 292 -17.71 -8.18 -3.70
N SER A 293 -18.25 -8.69 -2.57
CA SER A 293 -19.63 -8.41 -2.16
C SER A 293 -19.85 -6.92 -1.88
N PHE A 294 -19.02 -6.30 -1.04
CA PHE A 294 -19.10 -4.87 -0.75
C PHE A 294 -18.82 -4.01 -1.98
N GLY A 295 -17.97 -4.48 -2.90
CA GLY A 295 -17.72 -3.81 -4.17
C GLY A 295 -18.96 -3.72 -5.06
N VAL A 296 -19.92 -4.64 -4.92
CA VAL A 296 -21.24 -4.59 -5.56
C VAL A 296 -22.23 -3.77 -4.72
N GLU A 297 -22.34 -4.05 -3.42
CA GLU A 297 -23.33 -3.41 -2.53
C GLU A 297 -23.16 -1.90 -2.42
N TRP A 298 -21.91 -1.39 -2.41
CA TRP A 298 -21.63 0.03 -2.17
C TRP A 298 -21.26 0.82 -3.43
N ALA A 299 -21.33 0.19 -4.62
CA ALA A 299 -21.08 0.83 -5.90
C ALA A 299 -21.99 2.05 -6.12
N GLY A 300 -23.27 1.95 -5.76
CA GLY A 300 -24.24 3.05 -5.85
C GLY A 300 -23.94 4.24 -4.92
N SER A 301 -23.08 4.07 -3.93
CA SER A 301 -22.61 5.12 -3.01
C SER A 301 -21.25 5.69 -3.41
N ASN A 302 -20.70 5.33 -4.57
CA ASN A 302 -19.35 5.69 -5.02
C ASN A 302 -18.23 5.23 -4.06
N ILE A 303 -18.45 4.11 -3.35
CA ILE A 303 -17.45 3.47 -2.49
C ILE A 303 -16.90 2.26 -3.22
N ARG A 304 -15.59 2.25 -3.45
CA ARG A 304 -14.90 1.13 -4.10
C ARG A 304 -14.29 0.23 -3.03
N VAL A 305 -14.41 -1.09 -3.20
CA VAL A 305 -13.78 -2.06 -2.30
C VAL A 305 -12.96 -3.04 -3.11
N ASN A 306 -11.68 -3.17 -2.84
CA ASN A 306 -10.77 -4.06 -3.57
C ASN A 306 -9.87 -4.84 -2.59
N CYS A 307 -9.29 -5.94 -3.06
CA CYS A 307 -8.41 -6.79 -2.29
C CYS A 307 -6.96 -6.73 -2.83
N ILE A 308 -5.97 -6.77 -1.93
CA ILE A 308 -4.59 -7.12 -2.26
C ILE A 308 -4.30 -8.47 -1.61
N SER A 309 -3.78 -9.43 -2.39
CA SER A 309 -3.35 -10.75 -1.93
C SER A 309 -1.83 -10.87 -2.03
N PRO A 310 -1.07 -10.58 -0.96
CA PRO A 310 0.38 -10.78 -0.93
C PRO A 310 0.76 -12.26 -0.99
N GLY A 311 1.91 -12.56 -1.58
CA GLY A 311 2.61 -13.84 -1.41
C GLY A 311 3.49 -13.87 -0.16
N TYR A 312 4.56 -14.66 -0.19
CA TYR A 312 5.56 -14.65 0.89
C TYR A 312 6.33 -13.33 0.90
N MET A 313 6.09 -12.53 1.94
CA MET A 313 6.73 -11.24 2.17
C MET A 313 7.77 -11.32 3.29
N LEU A 314 8.95 -10.72 3.06
CA LEU A 314 10.05 -10.65 4.02
C LEU A 314 9.79 -9.61 5.13
N THR A 315 8.76 -9.84 5.94
CA THR A 315 8.57 -9.06 7.18
C THR A 315 9.66 -9.39 8.21
N ALA A 316 9.85 -8.55 9.23
CA ALA A 316 10.80 -8.84 10.31
C ALA A 316 10.55 -10.19 11.01
N LEU A 317 9.28 -10.60 11.13
CA LEU A 317 8.91 -11.93 11.65
C LEU A 317 9.30 -13.04 10.66
N THR A 318 8.99 -12.87 9.37
CA THR A 318 9.34 -13.84 8.33
C THR A 318 10.85 -14.04 8.24
N ARG A 319 11.65 -12.96 8.23
CA ARG A 319 13.11 -13.03 8.15
C ARG A 319 13.67 -13.89 9.29
N LYS A 320 13.26 -13.63 10.54
CA LYS A 320 13.66 -14.43 11.70
C LYS A 320 13.34 -15.93 11.55
N ILE A 321 12.11 -16.27 11.14
CA ILE A 321 11.70 -17.68 10.94
C ILE A 321 12.57 -18.37 9.88
N LEU A 322 12.93 -17.65 8.81
CA LEU A 322 13.74 -18.17 7.69
C LEU A 322 15.25 -18.16 7.95
N ASP A 323 15.72 -17.39 8.93
CA ASP A 323 17.09 -17.45 9.46
C ASP A 323 17.25 -18.67 10.38
N GLU A 324 16.18 -19.03 11.10
CA GLU A 324 16.10 -20.25 11.93
C GLU A 324 15.82 -21.53 11.09
N ASN A 325 15.32 -21.41 9.86
CA ASN A 325 14.92 -22.53 8.99
C ASN A 325 15.37 -22.31 7.51
N PRO A 326 16.64 -22.54 7.16
CA PRO A 326 17.15 -22.30 5.80
C PRO A 326 16.48 -23.16 4.72
N ASP A 327 16.19 -24.43 5.00
CA ASP A 327 15.52 -25.35 4.05
C ASP A 327 14.11 -24.86 3.67
N LEU A 328 13.42 -24.20 4.62
CA LEU A 328 12.11 -23.59 4.40
C LEU A 328 12.20 -22.38 3.47
N ARG A 329 13.28 -21.58 3.60
CA ARG A 329 13.58 -20.45 2.72
C ARG A 329 13.82 -20.94 1.29
N GLU A 330 14.64 -21.96 1.10
CA GLU A 330 14.90 -22.55 -0.21
C GLU A 330 13.60 -23.10 -0.83
N LYS A 331 12.85 -23.91 -0.08
CA LYS A 331 11.58 -24.52 -0.53
C LYS A 331 10.51 -23.50 -0.90
N TRP A 332 10.39 -22.39 -0.18
CA TRP A 332 9.44 -21.34 -0.57
C TRP A 332 9.94 -20.55 -1.78
N THR A 333 11.24 -20.28 -1.85
CA THR A 333 11.82 -19.49 -2.94
C THR A 333 11.79 -20.24 -4.28
N SER A 334 12.02 -21.56 -4.29
CA SER A 334 11.97 -22.39 -5.50
C SER A 334 10.56 -22.53 -6.10
N LEU A 335 9.52 -22.23 -5.32
CA LEU A 335 8.12 -22.19 -5.75
C LEU A 335 7.67 -20.78 -6.20
N ILE A 336 8.53 -19.75 -6.16
CA ILE A 336 8.20 -18.41 -6.65
C ILE A 336 8.85 -18.22 -8.03
N PRO A 337 8.09 -18.02 -9.13
CA PRO A 337 8.64 -17.78 -10.46
C PRO A 337 9.63 -16.61 -10.58
N LEU A 338 9.48 -15.55 -9.77
CA LEU A 338 10.48 -14.46 -9.70
C LEU A 338 11.79 -14.84 -8.96
N GLY A 339 11.92 -16.07 -8.44
CA GLY A 339 13.12 -16.58 -7.77
C GLY A 339 13.48 -15.89 -6.45
N LYS A 340 12.56 -15.10 -5.88
CA LYS A 340 12.72 -14.40 -4.59
C LYS A 340 11.38 -14.19 -3.90
N MET A 341 11.41 -14.09 -2.58
CA MET A 341 10.29 -13.55 -1.80
C MET A 341 10.14 -12.04 -2.06
N GLY A 342 8.92 -11.53 -1.88
CA GLY A 342 8.67 -10.09 -1.97
C GLY A 342 9.21 -9.36 -0.75
N ASP A 343 9.64 -8.11 -0.94
CA ASP A 343 9.85 -7.20 0.17
C ASP A 343 8.52 -6.47 0.47
N PRO A 344 8.21 -6.10 1.72
CA PRO A 344 6.98 -5.37 2.06
C PRO A 344 6.71 -4.13 1.19
N GLU A 345 7.79 -3.50 0.72
CA GLU A 345 7.82 -2.35 -0.19
C GLU A 345 7.16 -2.63 -1.55
N ASP A 346 7.14 -3.89 -2.02
CA ASP A 346 6.47 -4.30 -3.26
C ASP A 346 4.94 -4.07 -3.21
N LEU A 347 4.36 -3.91 -2.00
CA LEU A 347 2.94 -3.57 -1.81
C LEU A 347 2.63 -2.07 -1.93
N MET A 348 3.63 -1.20 -1.85
CA MET A 348 3.42 0.27 -1.85
C MET A 348 2.69 0.75 -3.11
N GLY A 349 3.11 0.27 -4.29
CA GLY A 349 2.47 0.66 -5.56
C GLY A 349 1.01 0.18 -5.65
N ALA A 350 0.74 -1.05 -5.21
CA ALA A 350 -0.59 -1.64 -5.27
C ALA A 350 -1.59 -0.94 -4.34
N VAL A 351 -1.20 -0.62 -3.10
CA VAL A 351 -2.09 0.07 -2.15
C VAL A 351 -2.43 1.48 -2.62
N ILE A 352 -1.46 2.22 -3.16
CA ILE A 352 -1.71 3.58 -3.67
C ILE A 352 -2.57 3.55 -4.93
N PHE A 353 -2.32 2.62 -5.86
CA PHE A 353 -3.20 2.44 -7.02
C PHE A 353 -4.65 2.21 -6.61
N LEU A 354 -4.91 1.33 -5.65
CA LEU A 354 -6.28 1.01 -5.20
C LEU A 354 -6.95 2.14 -4.40
N LEU A 355 -6.22 2.86 -3.55
CA LEU A 355 -6.78 3.95 -2.74
C LEU A 355 -7.08 5.20 -3.58
N SER A 356 -6.30 5.45 -4.63
CA SER A 356 -6.33 6.68 -5.42
C SER A 356 -7.28 6.62 -6.63
N ASP A 357 -7.47 7.76 -7.30
CA ASP A 357 -8.34 7.90 -8.48
C ASP A 357 -7.82 7.14 -9.71
N ALA A 358 -6.57 6.67 -9.70
CA ALA A 358 -5.99 5.82 -10.73
C ALA A 358 -6.78 4.50 -10.93
N SER A 359 -7.47 4.03 -9.89
CA SER A 359 -8.36 2.86 -9.95
C SER A 359 -9.85 3.20 -9.87
N ARG A 360 -10.26 4.44 -10.23
CA ARG A 360 -11.65 4.93 -10.12
C ARG A 360 -12.74 4.05 -10.75
N TYR A 361 -12.40 3.21 -11.73
CA TYR A 361 -13.31 2.29 -12.40
C TYR A 361 -13.15 0.82 -11.93
N MET A 362 -12.50 0.60 -10.79
CA MET A 362 -12.22 -0.73 -10.27
C MET A 362 -12.77 -0.91 -8.84
N THR A 363 -13.65 -1.90 -8.70
CA THR A 363 -14.27 -2.35 -7.46
C THR A 363 -14.50 -3.87 -7.54
N GLY A 364 -14.49 -4.55 -6.40
CA GLY A 364 -14.59 -5.99 -6.25
C GLY A 364 -13.38 -6.81 -6.74
N ALA A 365 -12.29 -6.15 -7.18
CA ALA A 365 -11.13 -6.80 -7.79
C ALA A 365 -10.09 -7.26 -6.77
N GLU A 366 -9.27 -8.23 -7.17
CA GLU A 366 -8.13 -8.75 -6.39
C GLU A 366 -6.81 -8.53 -7.15
N ILE A 367 -5.86 -7.84 -6.53
CA ILE A 367 -4.48 -7.74 -7.01
C ILE A 367 -3.62 -8.75 -6.25
N ARG A 368 -3.14 -9.78 -6.95
CA ARG A 368 -2.12 -10.70 -6.41
C ARG A 368 -0.74 -10.07 -6.53
N VAL A 369 0.01 -10.05 -5.42
CA VAL A 369 1.39 -9.54 -5.35
C VAL A 369 2.25 -10.63 -4.71
N ASP A 370 2.52 -11.69 -5.47
CA ASP A 370 3.04 -12.97 -4.97
C ASP A 370 4.26 -13.51 -5.74
N GLY A 371 4.81 -12.71 -6.66
CA GLY A 371 5.90 -13.13 -7.54
C GLY A 371 5.54 -14.27 -8.51
N GLY A 372 4.24 -14.51 -8.74
CA GLY A 372 3.72 -15.58 -9.60
C GLY A 372 3.48 -16.91 -8.89
N TYR A 373 3.66 -17.00 -7.56
CA TYR A 373 3.54 -18.25 -6.79
C TYR A 373 2.20 -18.97 -7.01
N THR A 374 1.10 -18.24 -7.17
CA THR A 374 -0.24 -18.81 -7.44
C THR A 374 -0.49 -19.21 -8.90
N LEU A 375 0.55 -19.22 -9.75
CA LEU A 375 0.49 -19.66 -11.15
C LEU A 375 1.21 -21.01 -11.38
N THR A 376 1.76 -21.61 -10.32
CA THR A 376 2.48 -22.90 -10.31
C THR A 376 1.80 -23.89 -9.38
#